data_AF-A0A974ALP5-F1
#
_entry.id   AF-A0A974ALP5-F1
#
_cell.length_a   1.000
_cell.length_b   1.000
_cell.length_c   1.000
_cell.angle_alpha   90.00
_cell.angle_beta   90.00
_cell.angle_gamma   90.00
#
_symmetry.space_group_name_H-M   'P 1'
#
loop_
_entity.id
_entity.type
_entity.pdbx_description
1 polymer ?
#
loop_
_entity_poly.entity_id
_entity_poly.type
_entity_poly.pdbx_seq_one_letter_code
_entity_poly.pdbx_strand_id
1 'polypeptide(L)' 'MLVTDQQAAELLCIGRTKVWALVKNGFLTPVMLPPRVTRFRLADIEGLVEILAHQARCTKSSSEVQPCP' A
#
# COMPACT_ATOMS: atom_id res chain seq x y z
N MET A 1 -3.04 -4.70 -15.10
CA MET A 1 -2.98 -3.28 -15.51
C MET A 1 -1.77 -2.61 -14.87
N LEU A 2 -1.11 -1.67 -15.57
CA LEU A 2 0.02 -0.90 -15.05
C LEU A 2 -0.41 0.54 -14.75
N VAL A 3 -0.01 1.07 -13.59
CA VAL A 3 -0.37 2.41 -13.11
C VAL A 3 0.87 3.28 -12.89
N THR A 4 0.71 4.59 -12.93
CA THR A 4 1.77 5.55 -12.55
C THR A 4 1.96 5.59 -11.03
N ASP A 5 3.05 6.21 -10.58
CA ASP A 5 3.25 6.57 -9.18
C ASP A 5 2.16 7.52 -8.65
N GLN A 6 1.65 8.42 -9.50
CA GLN A 6 0.53 9.30 -9.15
C GLN A 6 -0.77 8.54 -8.94
N GLN A 7 -1.12 7.63 -9.86
CA GLN A 7 -2.30 6.77 -9.71
C GLN A 7 -2.18 5.85 -8.50
N ALA A 8 -1.00 5.27 -8.26
CA ALA A 8 -0.72 4.48 -7.07
C ALA A 8 -0.92 5.30 -5.77
N ALA A 9 -0.48 6.57 -5.77
CA ALA A 9 -0.65 7.47 -4.64
C ALA A 9 -2.13 7.78 -4.36
N GLU A 10 -2.91 8.04 -5.42
CA GLU A 10 -4.35 8.27 -5.34
C GLU A 10 -5.10 7.04 -4.80
N LEU A 11 -4.80 5.84 -5.31
CA LEU A 11 -5.42 4.58 -4.86
C LEU A 11 -5.12 4.25 -3.40
N LEU A 12 -3.91 4.58 -2.93
CA LEU A 12 -3.48 4.35 -1.54
C LEU A 12 -3.85 5.51 -0.61
N CYS A 13 -4.43 6.60 -1.12
CA CYS A 13 -4.67 7.84 -0.37
C CYS A 13 -3.40 8.38 0.35
N ILE A 14 -2.24 8.30 -0.29
CA ILE A 14 -0.95 8.78 0.24
C ILE A 14 -0.27 9.75 -0.74
N GLY A 15 0.78 10.44 -0.28
CA GLY A 15 1.62 11.26 -1.15
C GLY A 15 2.56 10.42 -2.03
N ARG A 16 2.91 10.92 -3.23
CA ARG A 16 3.84 10.25 -4.17
C ARG A 16 5.17 9.86 -3.52
N THR A 17 5.73 10.71 -2.66
CA THR A 17 6.97 10.41 -1.91
C THR A 17 6.83 9.17 -1.03
N LYS A 18 5.65 8.94 -0.43
CA LYS A 18 5.39 7.75 0.39
C LYS A 18 5.28 6.49 -0.47
N VAL A 19 4.79 6.57 -1.70
CA VAL A 19 4.83 5.44 -2.66
C VAL A 19 6.26 4.98 -2.89
N TRP A 20 7.20 5.91 -3.10
CA TRP A 20 8.62 5.58 -3.23
C TRP A 20 9.25 5.06 -1.94
N ALA A 21 8.76 5.49 -0.77
CA ALA A 21 9.18 4.90 0.50
C ALA A 21 8.74 3.43 0.62
N LEU A 22 7.53 3.09 0.17
CA LEU A 22 7.05 1.70 0.12
C LEU A 22 7.90 0.84 -0.83
N VAL A 23 8.33 1.40 -1.96
CA VAL A 23 9.29 0.74 -2.86
C VAL A 23 10.63 0.48 -2.17
N LYS A 24 11.20 1.49 -1.50
CA LYS A 24 12.47 1.35 -0.77
C LYS A 24 12.39 0.31 0.35
N ASN A 25 11.23 0.20 0.99
CA ASN A 25 10.98 -0.78 2.06
C ASN A 25 10.60 -2.17 1.52
N GLY A 26 10.55 -2.37 0.19
CA GLY A 26 10.28 -3.67 -0.43
C GLY A 26 8.80 -4.06 -0.50
N PHE A 27 7.87 -3.16 -0.19
CA PHE A 27 6.43 -3.42 -0.28
C PHE A 27 5.87 -3.31 -1.70
N LEU A 28 6.54 -2.54 -2.57
CA LEU A 28 6.14 -2.36 -3.96
C LEU A 28 7.30 -2.65 -4.90
N THR A 29 7.00 -3.33 -5.99
CA THR A 29 7.99 -3.64 -7.04
C THR A 29 7.77 -2.72 -8.24
N PRO A 30 8.70 -1.79 -8.53
CA PRO A 30 8.62 -0.94 -9.71
C PRO A 30 8.93 -1.76 -10.97
N VAL A 31 8.10 -1.57 -12.00
CA VAL A 31 8.33 -2.09 -13.35
C VAL A 31 8.94 -0.99 -14.19
N MET A 32 10.21 -1.14 -14.58
CA MET A 32 10.88 -0.20 -15.48
C MET A 32 10.56 -0.54 -16.94
N LEU A 33 9.94 0.40 -17.63
CA LEU A 33 9.66 0.33 -19.06
C LEU A 33 10.62 1.24 -19.84
N PRO A 34 11.08 0.83 -21.03
CA PRO A 34 11.79 1.74 -21.93
C PRO A 34 10.85 2.89 -22.38
N PRO A 35 11.32 4.15 -22.54
CA PRO A 35 12.66 4.65 -22.26
C PRO A 35 12.75 5.32 -20.88
N ARG A 36 12.76 4.53 -19.79
CA ARG A 36 12.87 4.96 -18.37
C ARG A 36 11.58 5.45 -17.72
N VAL A 37 10.45 4.85 -18.07
CA VAL A 37 9.17 5.07 -17.36
C VAL A 37 9.00 4.02 -16.28
N THR A 38 8.77 4.43 -15.03
CA THR A 38 8.44 3.50 -13.95
C THR A 38 6.92 3.35 -13.85
N ARG A 39 6.45 2.11 -13.75
CA ARG A 39 5.06 1.75 -13.53
C ARG A 39 4.93 0.76 -12.38
N PHE A 40 3.73 0.65 -11.83
CA PHE A 40 3.40 -0.31 -10.78
C PHE A 40 2.29 -1.22 -11.25
N ARG A 41 2.28 -2.48 -10.79
CA ARG A 41 1.17 -3.39 -11.08
C ARG A 41 0.00 -3.00 -10.20
N LEU A 42 -1.18 -2.87 -10.80
CA LEU A 42 -2.40 -2.55 -10.05
C LEU A 42 -2.68 -3.58 -8.95
N ALA A 43 -2.49 -4.87 -9.24
CA ALA A 43 -2.71 -5.95 -8.28
C ALA A 43 -1.84 -5.82 -7.01
N ASP A 44 -0.60 -5.36 -7.13
CA ASP A 44 0.29 -5.17 -5.98
C ASP A 44 -0.22 -4.02 -5.08
N ILE A 45 -0.78 -2.98 -5.70
CA ILE A 45 -1.37 -1.83 -4.99
C ILE A 45 -2.65 -2.26 -4.27
N GLU A 46 -3.54 -2.99 -4.95
CA GLU A 46 -4.78 -3.52 -4.38
C GLU A 46 -4.49 -4.46 -3.19
N GLY A 47 -3.50 -5.35 -3.31
CA GLY A 47 -3.08 -6.22 -2.22
C GLY A 47 -2.58 -5.44 -0.99
N LEU A 48 -1.87 -4.31 -1.19
CA LEU A 48 -1.48 -3.45 -0.08
C LEU A 48 -2.66 -2.76 0.58
N VAL A 49 -3.66 -2.31 -0.19
CA VAL A 49 -4.88 -1.72 0.36
C VAL A 49 -5.58 -2.73 1.28
N GLU A 50 -5.70 -3.99 0.84
CA GLU A 50 -6.30 -5.05 1.65
C GLU A 50 -5.51 -5.30 2.94
N ILE A 51 -4.18 -5.42 2.86
CA ILE A 51 -3.32 -5.63 4.05
C ILE A 51 -3.47 -4.47 5.03
N LEU A 52 -3.41 -3.22 4.56
CA LEU A 52 -3.57 -2.03 5.40
C LEU A 52 -4.97 -1.96 6.03
N ALA A 53 -6.01 -2.31 5.27
CA ALA A 53 -7.38 -2.38 5.78
C ALA A 53 -7.53 -3.49 6.85
N HIS A 54 -6.88 -4.64 6.68
CA HIS A 54 -6.86 -5.70 7.68
C HIS A 54 -6.12 -5.29 8.96
N GLN A 55 -4.95 -4.63 8.83
CA GLN A 55 -4.20 -4.12 9.97
C GLN A 55 -4.99 -3.06 10.75
N ALA A 56 -5.70 -2.17 10.06
CA ALA A 56 -6.56 -1.16 10.70
C ALA A 56 -7.76 -1.75 11.44
N ARG A 57 -8.25 -2.94 11.03
CA ARG A 57 -9.30 -3.67 11.75
C ARG A 57 -8.75 -4.37 13.00
N CYS A 58 -7.57 -4.99 12.91
CA CYS A 58 -6.95 -5.66 14.05
C CYS A 58 -6.54 -4.69 15.17
N THR A 59 -6.10 -3.47 14.84
CA THR A 59 -5.72 -2.47 15.87
C THR A 59 -6.90 -1.90 16.64
N LYS A 60 -8.13 -1.94 16.09
CA LYS A 60 -9.35 -1.56 16.81
C LYS A 60 -9.90 -2.67 17.71
N SER A 61 -9.47 -3.91 17.53
CA SER A 61 -9.96 -5.06 18.32
C SER A 61 -9.15 -5.34 19.58
N SER A 62 -8.09 -4.57 19.87
CA SER A 62 -7.15 -4.87 20.97
C SER A 62 -7.29 -3.93 22.18
N SER A 63 -8.45 -3.31 22.38
CA SER A 63 -8.79 -2.55 23.59
C SER A 63 -10.11 -3.03 24.19
N GLU A 64 -10.22 -4.32 24.45
CA GLU A 64 -11.19 -4.84 25.42
C GLU A 64 -10.42 -5.71 26.42
N VAL A 65 -9.83 -5.03 27.41
CA VAL A 65 -9.29 -5.68 28.60
C VAL A 65 -10.46 -5.82 29.58
N GLN A 66 -10.83 -7.09 29.75
CA GLN A 66 -11.68 -7.73 30.76
C GLN A 66 -13.21 -7.75 30.56
N PRO A 67 -13.73 -8.98 30.60
CA PRO A 67 -14.79 -9.30 31.55
C PRO A 67 -14.38 -10.42 32.52
N CYS A 68 -14.49 -10.08 33.81
CA CYS A 68 -15.00 -10.90 34.92
C CYS A 68 -14.18 -12.11 35.43
N PRO A 69 -14.44 -12.61 36.66
CA PRO A 69 -15.03 -12.00 37.87
C PRO A 69 -14.01 -11.78 39.01
#